data_AF-A0A376TEC8-F1
#
_entry.id   AF-A0A376TEC8-F1
#
_cell.length_a   1.000
_cell.length_b   1.000
_cell.length_c   1.000
_cell.angle_alpha   90.00
_cell.angle_beta   90.00
_cell.angle_gamma   90.00
#
_symmetry.space_group_name_H-M   'P 1'
#
loop_
_entity.id
_entity.type
_entity.pdbx_description
1 polymer ?
#
loop_
_entity_poly.entity_id
_entity_poly.type
_entity_poly.pdbx_seq_one_letter_code
_entity_poly.pdbx_strand_id
1 'polypeptide(L)'
;MRDSEHFFFDLPSFSEMLQAWTRSGALQEQVANKMQEWFESGLQQWDISRDAPYFGFEIPNAPGKYFYVWLDAPIGYMGSFKNLCDKRGDSVSFDEYWKKDSTAELYHFIGKDIVYFHSLFWPAMLEGSNFRQADQPVCSWLCDGERRKDVQVSRHLY
;
A
#
# COMPACT_ATOMS: atom_id res chain seq x y z
N MET A 1 -11.09 -30.31 10.47
CA MET A 1 -11.22 -28.87 10.18
C MET A 1 -11.76 -28.20 11.44
N ARG A 2 -11.35 -26.97 11.72
CA ARG A 2 -11.86 -26.16 12.83
C ARG A 2 -12.33 -24.84 12.25
N ASP A 3 -13.57 -24.47 12.53
CA ASP A 3 -14.15 -23.24 12.05
C ASP A 3 -13.68 -22.06 12.90
N SER A 4 -13.52 -20.90 12.26
CA SER A 4 -13.13 -19.65 12.90
C SER A 4 -13.72 -18.48 12.14
N GLU A 5 -14.13 -17.44 12.87
CA GLU A 5 -14.59 -16.18 12.28
C GLU A 5 -13.39 -15.36 11.77
N HIS A 6 -13.50 -14.82 10.56
CA HIS A 6 -12.48 -13.97 9.95
C HIS A 6 -13.07 -12.65 9.47
N PHE A 7 -12.28 -11.59 9.57
CA PHE A 7 -12.64 -10.26 9.07
C PHE A 7 -12.09 -10.07 7.66
N PHE A 8 -12.92 -9.52 6.78
CA PHE A 8 -12.60 -9.34 5.38
C PHE A 8 -12.66 -7.87 4.98
N PHE A 9 -11.63 -7.42 4.24
CA PHE A 9 -11.64 -6.13 3.56
C PHE A 9 -12.34 -6.26 2.21
N ASP A 10 -13.33 -5.39 1.97
CA ASP A 10 -14.15 -5.41 0.76
C ASP A 10 -13.47 -4.69 -0.42
N LEU A 11 -12.35 -5.25 -0.87
CA LEU A 11 -11.60 -4.78 -2.03
C LEU A 11 -12.48 -4.60 -3.30
N PRO A 12 -13.48 -5.45 -3.60
CA PRO A 12 -14.32 -5.28 -4.79
C PRO A 12 -15.05 -3.93 -4.86
N SER A 13 -15.42 -3.35 -3.71
CA SER A 13 -16.07 -2.03 -3.63
C SER A 13 -15.20 -0.89 -4.16
N PHE A 14 -13.88 -1.09 -4.30
CA PHE A 14 -12.94 -0.10 -4.83
C PHE A 14 -12.57 -0.33 -6.30
N SER A 15 -13.20 -1.30 -6.98
CA SER A 15 -12.82 -1.71 -8.34
C SER A 15 -12.80 -0.56 -9.35
N GLU A 16 -13.85 0.27 -9.37
CA GLU A 16 -13.95 1.38 -10.33
C GLU A 16 -12.85 2.43 -10.13
N MET A 17 -12.56 2.76 -8.87
CA MET A 17 -11.48 3.69 -8.49
C MET A 17 -10.12 3.13 -8.93
N LEU A 18 -9.85 1.86 -8.62
CA LEU A 18 -8.59 1.21 -8.98
C LEU A 18 -8.41 1.13 -10.49
N GLN A 19 -9.47 0.79 -11.24
CA GLN A 19 -9.43 0.78 -12.70
C GLN A 19 -9.20 2.18 -13.30
N ALA A 20 -9.81 3.21 -12.74
CA ALA A 20 -9.58 4.59 -13.17
C ALA A 20 -8.12 5.01 -12.95
N TRP A 21 -7.56 4.67 -11.78
CA TRP A 21 -6.16 4.90 -11.48
C TRP A 21 -5.23 4.12 -12.41
N THR A 22 -5.54 2.86 -12.73
CA THR A 22 -4.77 2.07 -13.69
C THR A 22 -4.72 2.71 -15.09
N ARG A 23 -5.81 3.35 -15.52
CA ARG A 23 -5.91 4.02 -16.82
C ARG A 23 -5.37 5.45 -16.84
N SER A 24 -4.95 6.00 -15.69
CA SER A 24 -4.46 7.38 -15.58
C SER A 24 -3.11 7.63 -16.27
N GLY A 25 -2.36 6.57 -16.60
CA GLY A 25 -0.99 6.67 -17.10
C GLY A 25 0.07 6.84 -16.00
N ALA A 26 -0.32 6.77 -14.72
CA ALA A 26 0.60 6.82 -13.59
C ALA A 26 1.40 5.53 -13.36
N LEU A 27 0.94 4.39 -13.88
CA LEU A 27 1.61 3.11 -13.74
C LEU A 27 2.51 2.80 -14.94
N GLN A 28 3.55 2.02 -14.70
CA GLN A 28 4.30 1.34 -15.78
C GLN A 28 3.34 0.48 -16.60
N GLU A 29 3.48 0.48 -17.92
CA GLU A 29 2.59 -0.23 -18.85
C GLU A 29 2.45 -1.72 -18.50
N GLN A 30 3.56 -2.37 -18.14
CA GLN A 30 3.57 -3.78 -17.74
C GLN A 30 2.74 -4.04 -16.47
N VAL A 31 2.77 -3.12 -15.51
CA VAL A 31 1.96 -3.20 -14.28
C VAL A 31 0.49 -2.96 -14.60
N ALA A 32 0.19 -1.96 -15.42
CA ALA A 32 -1.18 -1.65 -15.84
C ALA A 32 -1.82 -2.83 -16.58
N ASN A 33 -1.08 -3.47 -17.50
CA ASN A 33 -1.53 -4.67 -18.21
C ASN A 33 -1.78 -5.83 -17.24
N LYS A 34 -0.89 -6.04 -16.27
CA LYS A 34 -1.07 -7.09 -15.26
C LYS A 34 -2.29 -6.85 -14.37
N MET A 35 -2.59 -5.59 -14.07
CA MET A 35 -3.80 -5.23 -13.33
C MET A 35 -5.08 -5.54 -14.10
N GLN A 36 -5.10 -5.41 -15.43
CA GLN A 36 -6.25 -5.81 -16.23
C GLN A 36 -6.58 -7.30 -16.06
N GLU A 37 -5.56 -8.17 -16.09
CA GLU A 37 -5.76 -9.61 -15.83
C GLU A 37 -6.39 -9.88 -14.46
N TRP A 38 -6.02 -9.09 -13.43
CA TRP A 38 -6.61 -9.22 -12.09
C TRP A 38 -8.04 -8.70 -12.02
N PHE A 39 -8.38 -7.63 -12.74
CA PHE A 39 -9.75 -7.15 -12.85
C PHE A 39 -10.64 -8.15 -13.59
N GLU A 40 -10.15 -8.73 -14.69
CA GLU A 40 -10.85 -9.79 -15.46
C GLU A 40 -11.08 -11.05 -14.62
N SER A 41 -10.11 -11.41 -13.77
CA SER A 41 -10.25 -12.54 -12.83
C SER A 41 -11.28 -12.30 -11.73
N GLY A 42 -11.68 -11.03 -11.52
CA GLY A 42 -12.59 -10.62 -10.45
C GLY A 42 -11.86 -10.37 -9.14
N LEU A 43 -12.00 -9.16 -8.59
CA LEU A 43 -11.51 -8.84 -7.26
C LEU A 43 -12.30 -9.63 -6.22
N GLN A 44 -11.61 -10.12 -5.20
CA GLN A 44 -12.21 -10.86 -4.09
C GLN A 44 -12.01 -10.09 -2.79
N GLN A 45 -12.85 -10.41 -1.80
CA GLN A 45 -12.63 -9.93 -0.44
C GLN A 45 -11.34 -10.52 0.12
N TRP A 46 -10.64 -9.72 0.91
CA TRP A 46 -9.34 -10.07 1.46
C TRP A 46 -9.45 -10.36 2.94
N ASP A 47 -9.10 -11.56 3.38
CA ASP A 47 -9.02 -11.87 4.82
C ASP A 47 -7.84 -11.12 5.46
N ILE A 48 -8.17 -10.26 6.41
CA ILE A 48 -7.24 -9.36 7.11
C ILE A 48 -6.99 -9.77 8.56
N SER A 49 -7.42 -10.98 8.96
CA SER A 49 -7.38 -11.42 10.36
C SER A 49 -6.74 -12.78 10.57
N ARG A 50 -6.06 -12.99 11.70
CA ARG A 50 -5.43 -14.25 12.09
C ARG A 50 -5.78 -14.58 13.54
N ASP A 51 -6.02 -15.86 13.83
CA ASP A 51 -6.25 -16.34 15.20
C ASP A 51 -4.98 -16.37 16.04
N ALA A 52 -5.15 -16.20 17.35
CA ALA A 52 -4.11 -16.51 18.33
C ALA A 52 -3.70 -18.01 18.27
N PRO A 53 -2.44 -18.36 18.57
CA PRO A 53 -1.33 -17.46 18.91
C PRO A 53 -0.73 -16.79 17.66
N TYR A 54 -0.57 -15.46 17.71
CA TYR A 54 0.02 -14.69 16.63
C TYR A 54 0.89 -13.56 17.20
N PHE A 55 1.98 -13.23 16.50
CA PHE A 55 2.81 -12.07 16.83
C PHE A 55 2.44 -10.91 15.90
N GLY A 56 1.66 -9.97 16.41
CA GLY A 56 1.16 -8.83 15.65
C GLY A 56 0.26 -7.95 16.52
N PHE A 57 -0.52 -7.10 15.88
CA PHE A 57 -1.47 -6.22 16.56
C PHE A 57 -2.83 -6.89 16.74
N GLU A 58 -3.33 -6.90 17.97
CA GLU A 58 -4.67 -7.43 18.28
C GLU A 58 -5.75 -6.49 17.70
N ILE A 59 -6.79 -7.06 17.11
CA ILE A 59 -7.89 -6.32 16.49
C ILE A 59 -8.76 -5.72 17.61
N PRO A 60 -8.96 -4.39 17.63
CA PRO A 60 -9.82 -3.76 18.63
C PRO A 60 -11.23 -4.38 18.66
N ASN A 61 -11.73 -4.68 19.85
CA ASN A 61 -13.04 -5.30 20.08
C ASN A 61 -13.21 -6.74 19.54
N ALA A 62 -12.12 -7.42 19.14
CA ALA A 62 -12.15 -8.82 18.72
C ALA A 62 -11.04 -9.63 19.45
N PRO A 63 -11.28 -10.04 20.72
CA PRO A 63 -10.27 -10.73 21.53
C PRO A 63 -9.74 -12.00 20.87
N GLY A 64 -8.42 -12.17 20.87
CA GLY A 64 -7.74 -13.33 20.27
C GLY A 64 -7.67 -13.32 18.74
N LYS A 65 -8.06 -12.20 18.09
CA LYS A 65 -7.90 -11.97 16.66
C LYS A 65 -6.83 -10.92 16.43
N TYR A 66 -5.96 -11.15 15.48
CA TYR A 66 -4.85 -10.27 15.13
C TYR A 66 -4.96 -9.82 13.69
N PHE A 67 -4.48 -8.61 13.38
CA PHE A 67 -4.35 -8.19 12.00
C PHE A 67 -3.35 -9.08 11.27
N TYR A 68 -3.72 -9.50 10.06
CA TYR A 68 -2.80 -10.18 9.17
C TYR A 68 -1.70 -9.20 8.72
N VAL A 69 -0.45 -9.67 8.67
CA VAL A 69 0.72 -8.84 8.36
C VAL A 69 0.59 -8.02 7.06
N TRP A 70 -0.19 -8.47 6.08
CA TRP A 70 -0.38 -7.70 4.84
C TRP A 70 -1.30 -6.49 4.99
N LEU A 71 -2.07 -6.41 6.09
CA LEU A 71 -2.78 -5.21 6.49
C LEU A 71 -1.82 -4.19 7.13
N ASP A 72 -1.03 -4.62 8.12
CA ASP A 72 -0.21 -3.69 8.91
C ASP A 72 1.13 -3.31 8.27
N ALA A 73 1.71 -4.17 7.41
CA ALA A 73 3.00 -3.92 6.77
C ALA A 73 3.05 -2.60 5.98
N PRO A 74 2.09 -2.27 5.08
CA PRO A 74 2.12 -1.00 4.36
C PRO A 74 1.78 0.20 5.27
N ILE A 75 0.99 0.01 6.33
CA ILE A 75 0.76 1.03 7.36
C ILE A 75 2.07 1.37 8.08
N GLY A 76 3.03 0.43 8.12
CA GLY A 76 4.39 0.66 8.57
C GLY A 76 5.12 1.82 7.84
N TYR A 77 4.78 2.12 6.58
CA TYR A 77 5.32 3.30 5.89
C TYR A 77 4.86 4.60 6.57
N MET A 78 3.58 4.69 6.89
CA MET A 78 2.99 5.82 7.63
C MET A 78 3.58 5.89 9.05
N GLY A 79 3.64 4.75 9.75
CA GLY A 79 4.19 4.68 11.11
C GLY A 79 5.66 5.10 11.18
N SER A 80 6.47 4.68 10.21
CA SER A 80 7.88 5.09 10.09
C SER A 80 8.02 6.60 9.85
N PHE A 81 7.22 7.16 8.94
CA PHE A 81 7.25 8.60 8.67
C PHE A 81 6.74 9.42 9.86
N LYS A 82 5.66 8.97 10.53
CA LYS A 82 5.18 9.60 11.75
C LYS A 82 6.25 9.59 12.84
N ASN A 83 6.94 8.46 13.03
CA ASN A 83 8.04 8.36 14.00
C ASN A 83 9.18 9.35 13.69
N LEU A 84 9.49 9.57 12.41
CA LEU A 84 10.44 10.58 11.99
C LEU A 84 9.97 12.00 12.34
N CYS A 85 8.72 12.33 12.05
CA CYS A 85 8.12 13.63 12.39
C CYS A 85 8.16 13.87 13.90
N ASP A 86 7.69 12.90 14.69
CA ASP A 86 7.67 12.98 16.16
C ASP A 86 9.08 13.23 16.74
N LYS A 87 10.13 12.63 16.15
CA LYS A 87 11.53 12.82 16.57
C LYS A 87 12.13 14.16 16.14
N ARG A 88 11.64 14.74 15.04
CA ARG A 88 12.14 16.00 14.47
C ARG A 88 11.32 17.22 14.91
N GLY A 89 10.24 17.01 15.67
CA GLY A 89 9.31 18.06 16.08
C GLY A 89 8.59 18.67 14.87
N ASP A 90 8.30 19.97 14.93
CA ASP A 90 7.48 20.69 13.93
C ASP A 90 8.19 20.98 12.59
N SER A 91 9.36 20.39 12.33
CA SER A 91 10.11 20.64 11.09
C SER A 91 9.58 19.87 9.87
N VAL A 92 8.78 18.82 10.10
CA VAL A 92 8.13 18.02 9.05
C VAL A 92 6.78 17.56 9.58
N SER A 93 5.70 17.82 8.86
CA SER A 93 4.34 17.43 9.26
C SER A 93 3.92 16.12 8.60
N PHE A 94 3.35 15.20 9.39
CA PHE A 94 2.76 13.97 8.88
C PHE A 94 1.59 14.27 7.93
N ASP A 95 0.72 15.19 8.32
CA ASP A 95 -0.50 15.50 7.58
C ASP A 95 -0.20 16.12 6.22
N GLU A 96 0.86 16.93 6.10
CA GLU A 96 1.29 17.51 4.81
C GLU A 96 1.62 16.45 3.76
N TYR A 97 2.03 15.25 4.18
CA TYR A 97 2.40 14.15 3.30
C TYR A 97 1.30 13.11 3.11
N TRP A 98 0.35 12.95 4.04
CA TRP A 98 -0.59 11.81 4.02
C TRP A 98 -2.06 12.21 3.85
N LYS A 99 -2.44 13.48 4.06
CA LYS A 99 -3.81 13.95 3.80
C LYS A 99 -4.16 13.93 2.31
N LYS A 100 -5.45 13.81 1.97
CA LYS A 100 -5.93 13.72 0.57
C LYS A 100 -5.55 14.92 -0.32
N ASP A 101 -5.47 16.12 0.26
CA ASP A 101 -5.10 17.36 -0.42
C ASP A 101 -3.59 17.67 -0.33
N SER A 102 -2.77 16.68 0.03
CA SER A 102 -1.30 16.79 0.00
C SER A 102 -0.81 17.10 -1.40
N THR A 103 0.09 18.08 -1.51
CA THR A 103 0.84 18.38 -2.74
C THR A 103 2.23 17.75 -2.75
N ALA A 104 2.60 17.01 -1.70
CA ALA A 104 3.84 16.25 -1.66
C ALA A 104 3.80 15.11 -2.69
N GLU A 105 4.96 14.53 -3.01
CA GLU A 105 5.04 13.34 -3.86
C GLU A 105 5.30 12.09 -3.02
N LEU A 106 4.55 11.01 -3.26
CA LEU A 106 4.70 9.72 -2.57
C LEU A 106 5.01 8.59 -3.57
N TYR A 107 6.18 7.98 -3.40
CA TYR A 107 6.69 6.91 -4.26
C TYR A 107 6.96 5.62 -3.48
N HIS A 108 6.55 4.48 -4.05
CA HIS A 108 6.87 3.15 -3.53
C HIS A 108 7.76 2.38 -4.51
N PHE A 109 8.98 2.07 -4.08
CA PHE A 109 9.89 1.19 -4.81
C PHE A 109 9.69 -0.24 -4.33
N ILE A 110 9.21 -1.12 -5.21
CA ILE A 110 8.82 -2.49 -4.84
C ILE A 110 9.27 -3.52 -5.87
N GLY A 111 9.36 -4.77 -5.45
CA GLY A 111 9.56 -5.91 -6.35
C GLY A 111 8.27 -6.37 -7.02
N LYS A 112 8.40 -7.10 -8.13
CA LYS A 112 7.28 -7.65 -8.91
C LYS A 112 6.30 -8.50 -8.10
N ASP A 113 6.78 -9.21 -7.07
CA ASP A 113 5.99 -10.18 -6.33
C ASP A 113 5.00 -9.52 -5.35
N ILE A 114 5.15 -8.21 -5.10
CA ILE A 114 4.30 -7.46 -4.17
C ILE A 114 3.50 -6.34 -4.86
N VAL A 115 3.48 -6.35 -6.20
CA VAL A 115 2.74 -5.39 -7.04
C VAL A 115 1.26 -5.44 -6.71
N TYR A 116 0.65 -6.63 -6.64
CA TYR A 116 -0.77 -6.80 -6.33
C TYR A 116 -1.17 -6.03 -5.07
N PHE A 117 -0.38 -6.16 -4.01
CA PHE A 117 -0.64 -5.50 -2.75
C PHE A 117 -0.55 -3.97 -2.85
N HIS A 118 0.44 -3.46 -3.58
CA HIS A 118 0.69 -2.02 -3.68
C HIS A 118 -0.16 -1.33 -4.76
N SER A 119 -0.73 -2.07 -5.70
CA SER A 119 -1.53 -1.52 -6.78
C SER A 119 -3.04 -1.77 -6.63
N LEU A 120 -3.46 -2.69 -5.76
CA LEU A 120 -4.88 -2.95 -5.49
C LEU A 120 -5.22 -2.71 -4.03
N PHE A 121 -4.64 -3.51 -3.13
CA PHE A 121 -5.03 -3.53 -1.73
C PHE A 121 -4.69 -2.21 -1.01
N TRP A 122 -3.45 -1.73 -1.16
CA TRP A 122 -2.97 -0.53 -0.47
C TRP A 122 -3.69 0.76 -0.90
N PRO A 123 -3.87 1.07 -2.19
CA PRO A 123 -4.61 2.26 -2.60
C PRO A 123 -6.08 2.21 -2.15
N ALA A 124 -6.71 1.02 -2.17
CA ALA A 124 -8.07 0.84 -1.68
C ALA A 124 -8.18 1.11 -0.17
N MET A 125 -7.21 0.62 0.63
CA MET A 125 -7.17 0.91 2.07
C MET A 125 -6.99 2.40 2.36
N LEU A 126 -6.09 3.08 1.64
CA LEU A 126 -5.87 4.52 1.81
C LEU A 126 -7.13 5.32 1.47
N GLU A 127 -7.78 5.00 0.36
CA GLU A 127 -9.03 5.65 -0.05
C GLU A 127 -10.14 5.43 0.99
N GLY A 128 -10.32 4.19 1.47
CA GLY A 128 -11.31 3.85 2.48
C GLY A 128 -11.04 4.45 3.86
N SER A 129 -9.80 4.85 4.15
CA SER A 129 -9.39 5.50 5.41
C SER A 129 -9.12 7.01 5.27
N ASN A 130 -9.51 7.60 4.13
CA ASN A 130 -9.42 9.04 3.87
C ASN A 130 -7.98 9.60 3.84
N PHE A 131 -7.02 8.80 3.39
CA PHE A 131 -5.65 9.23 3.09
C PHE A 131 -5.43 9.36 1.59
N ARG A 132 -4.39 10.11 1.19
CA ARG A 132 -4.00 10.18 -0.23
C ARG A 132 -3.44 8.86 -0.74
N GLN A 133 -3.60 8.61 -2.03
CA GLN A 133 -2.98 7.48 -2.75
C GLN A 133 -1.56 7.84 -3.22
N ALA A 134 -0.75 6.88 -3.66
CA ALA A 134 0.57 7.18 -4.26
C ALA A 134 0.43 7.87 -5.63
N ASP A 135 1.29 8.86 -5.94
CA ASP A 135 1.24 9.62 -7.21
C ASP A 135 1.66 8.77 -8.41
N GLN A 136 2.70 7.97 -8.21
CA GLN A 136 3.33 7.13 -9.23
C GLN A 136 3.69 5.81 -8.57
N PRO A 137 3.06 4.70 -8.95
CA PRO A 137 3.18 3.48 -8.19
C PRO A 137 4.22 2.60 -8.87
N VAL A 138 5.15 2.08 -8.07
CA VAL A 138 5.85 0.84 -8.39
C VAL A 138 6.90 0.99 -9.49
N CYS A 139 8.08 1.52 -9.12
CA CYS A 139 9.31 1.26 -9.88
C CYS A 139 9.82 -0.14 -9.53
N SER A 140 9.36 -1.15 -10.29
CA SER A 140 9.99 -2.47 -10.27
C SER A 140 11.29 -2.39 -11.06
N TRP A 141 12.43 -2.35 -10.36
CA TRP A 141 13.78 -2.35 -10.96
C TRP A 141 14.05 -3.49 -11.94
N LEU A 142 13.20 -4.52 -11.98
CA LEU A 142 13.35 -5.72 -12.80
C LEU A 142 12.49 -5.76 -14.06
N CYS A 143 11.58 -4.79 -14.27
CA CYS A 143 10.74 -4.75 -15.47
C CYS A 143 11.37 -3.96 -16.63
N ASP A 144 12.30 -3.06 -16.34
CA ASP A 144 13.16 -2.44 -17.35
C ASP A 144 14.43 -3.29 -17.50
N GLY A 145 14.57 -3.99 -18.62
CA GLY A 145 15.82 -4.66 -19.02
C GLY A 145 16.98 -3.67 -19.27
N GLU A 146 16.77 -2.38 -19.01
CA GLU A 146 17.77 -1.34 -19.08
C GLU A 146 18.11 -0.84 -17.66
N ARG A 147 19.37 -1.02 -17.28
CA ARG A 147 19.96 -0.29 -16.14
C ARG A 147 19.87 1.21 -16.42
N ARG A 148 18.80 1.88 -15.96
CA ARG A 148 18.83 3.34 -15.82
C ARG A 148 19.90 3.68 -14.78
N LYS A 149 20.99 4.28 -15.24
CA LYS A 149 22.12 4.74 -14.44
C LYS A 149 21.83 6.04 -13.67
N ASP A 150 20.61 6.56 -13.70
CA ASP A 150 20.31 7.93 -13.29
C ASP A 150 19.37 8.03 -12.09
N VAL A 151 19.60 7.22 -11.06
CA VAL A 151 19.25 7.61 -9.70
C VAL A 151 20.55 7.80 -8.93
N GLN A 152 21.15 8.98 -9.09
CA GLN A 152 22.07 9.49 -8.10
C GLN A 152 21.27 9.67 -6.80
N VAL A 153 21.26 8.63 -5.97
CA VAL A 153 21.05 8.80 -4.54
C VAL A 153 22.15 9.74 -4.09
N SER A 154 21.77 11.00 -3.86
CA SER A 154 22.63 12.01 -3.26
C SER A 154 23.14 11.46 -1.93
N ARG A 155 24.34 10.89 -1.96
CA ARG A 155 25.17 10.62 -0.79
C ARG A 155 25.69 11.95 -0.25
N HIS A 156 24.82 12.82 0.23
CA HIS A 156 25.25 13.95 1.05
C HIS A 156 24.13 14.29 2.01
N LEU A 157 24.27 13.83 3.25
CA LEU A 157 24.09 14.61 4.48
C LEU A 157 24.36 13.65 5.66
N TYR A 158 25.60 13.77 6.15
CA TYR A 158 26.23 13.28 7.40
C TYR A 158 25.89 11.88 7.93
#